data_AF-H1KC36-F1
#
_entry.id   AF-H1KC36-F1
#
_cell.length_a   1.000
_cell.length_b   1.000
_cell.length_c   1.000
_cell.angle_alpha   90.00
_cell.angle_beta   90.00
_cell.angle_gamma   90.00
#
_symmetry.space_group_name_H-M   'P 1'
#
loop_
_entity.id
_entity.type
_entity.pdbx_description
1 polymer ?
#
loop_
_entity_poly.entity_id
_entity_poly.type
_entity_poly.pdbx_seq_one_letter_code
_entity_poly.pdbx_strand_id
1 'polypeptide(L)'
;MLIYHDPSPENIRSVIAWTAFLLGCGYVTLNAVLPNNDLNIAVDILIGVMATLVLGFYFWTFVLAIWTGSRKNTDFLIVGIALSWMSQDGQAWLRVILRMSGFSPAFANSELFVPIKLLSVIAAVLHIIPKGAANGVVPRGNTFSVLAGFGVAAALVLGALVIRPDVQPVIDRMPPWTRDLFRTGAIPTGPPPPA
;
A
#
# COMPACT_ATOMS: atom_id res chain seq x y z
N MET A 1 -24.77 23.44 17.22
CA MET A 1 -24.19 22.38 18.07
C MET A 1 -23.19 21.63 17.21
N LEU A 2 -21.89 21.70 17.52
CA LEU A 2 -20.83 21.13 16.68
C LEU A 2 -20.93 19.60 16.69
N ILE A 3 -21.25 18.98 15.54
CA ILE A 3 -21.20 17.52 15.31
C ILE A 3 -19.81 16.93 15.62
N TYR A 4 -18.78 17.78 15.73
CA TYR A 4 -17.39 17.39 15.97
C TYR A 4 -16.95 17.37 17.45
N HIS A 5 -17.81 17.78 18.39
CA HIS A 5 -17.52 17.71 19.82
C HIS A 5 -18.51 16.75 20.49
N ASP A 6 -18.39 15.47 20.16
CA ASP A 6 -18.97 14.41 20.97
C ASP A 6 -17.98 14.07 22.10
N PRO A 7 -18.33 14.30 23.38
CA PRO A 7 -17.51 13.96 24.54
C PRO A 7 -17.54 12.47 24.89
N SER A 8 -18.22 11.62 24.11
CA SER A 8 -18.22 10.18 24.32
C SER A 8 -16.78 9.60 24.25
N PRO A 9 -16.44 8.63 25.12
CA PRO A 9 -15.08 8.05 25.20
C PRO A 9 -14.63 7.31 23.92
N GLU A 10 -15.56 7.05 23.00
CA GLU A 10 -15.37 6.32 21.75
C GLU A 10 -15.39 7.25 20.51
N ASN A 11 -14.94 8.50 20.64
CA ASN A 11 -14.79 9.33 19.44
C ASN A 11 -13.67 8.79 18.52
N ILE A 12 -13.84 8.96 17.21
CA ILE A 12 -12.93 8.43 16.18
C ILE A 12 -11.46 8.84 16.44
N ARG A 13 -11.24 10.03 17.01
CA ARG A 13 -9.89 10.52 17.33
C ARG A 13 -9.24 9.68 18.43
N SER A 14 -9.99 9.35 19.47
CA SER A 14 -9.55 8.49 20.59
C SER A 14 -9.18 7.10 20.09
N VAL A 15 -10.05 6.48 19.28
CA VAL A 15 -9.80 5.14 18.72
C VAL A 15 -8.55 5.14 17.84
N ILE A 16 -8.38 6.13 16.96
CA ILE A 16 -7.19 6.26 16.11
C ILE A 16 -5.93 6.47 16.97
N ALA A 17 -5.99 7.37 17.95
CA ALA A 17 -4.85 7.70 18.80
C ALA A 17 -4.38 6.49 19.61
N TRP A 18 -5.31 5.78 20.26
CA TRP A 18 -4.98 4.58 21.04
C TRP A 18 -4.47 3.44 20.17
N THR A 19 -5.07 3.22 19.00
CA THR A 19 -4.59 2.21 18.05
C THR A 19 -3.17 2.53 17.60
N ALA A 20 -2.88 3.78 17.21
CA ALA A 20 -1.55 4.20 16.78
C ALA A 20 -0.52 4.07 17.91
N PHE A 21 -0.88 4.47 19.13
CA PHE A 21 -0.03 4.35 20.30
C PHE A 21 0.34 2.89 20.59
N LEU A 22 -0.65 1.99 20.67
CA LEU A 22 -0.43 0.58 20.97
C LEU A 22 0.41 -0.11 19.88
N LEU A 23 0.12 0.14 18.61
CA LEU A 23 0.91 -0.40 17.50
C LEU A 23 2.35 0.13 17.53
N GLY A 24 2.53 1.42 17.80
CA GLY A 24 3.85 2.04 17.91
C GLY A 24 4.69 1.45 19.05
N CYS A 25 4.12 1.36 20.25
CA CYS A 25 4.78 0.75 21.41
C CYS A 25 5.10 -0.73 21.17
N GLY A 26 4.16 -1.49 20.61
CA GLY A 26 4.37 -2.89 20.26
C GLY A 26 5.51 -3.07 19.26
N TYR A 27 5.53 -2.26 18.20
CA TYR A 27 6.59 -2.31 17.19
C TYR A 27 7.98 -2.03 17.80
N VAL A 28 8.13 -0.94 18.57
CA VAL A 28 9.42 -0.57 19.20
C VAL A 28 9.92 -1.69 20.13
N THR A 29 9.01 -2.26 20.93
CA THR A 29 9.35 -3.33 21.87
C THR A 29 9.82 -4.59 21.14
N LEU A 30 9.11 -5.01 20.09
CA LEU A 30 9.46 -6.19 19.30
C LEU A 30 10.75 -5.98 18.49
N ASN A 31 10.95 -4.78 17.93
CA ASN A 31 12.15 -4.44 17.18
C ASN A 31 13.44 -4.45 18.04
N ALA A 32 13.32 -4.28 19.36
CA ALA A 32 14.46 -4.35 20.26
C ALA A 32 14.97 -5.78 20.49
N VAL A 33 14.16 -6.81 20.22
CA VAL A 33 14.46 -8.21 20.58
C VAL A 33 14.38 -9.19 19.40
N LEU A 34 13.73 -8.83 18.30
CA LEU A 34 13.57 -9.70 17.12
C LEU A 34 14.52 -9.31 15.98
N PRO A 35 15.04 -10.30 15.22
CA PRO A 35 15.67 -10.04 13.93
C PRO A 35 14.71 -9.29 12.98
N ASN A 36 15.26 -8.39 12.16
CA ASN A 36 14.48 -7.56 11.24
C ASN A 36 13.59 -8.38 10.28
N ASN A 37 14.05 -9.56 9.84
CA ASN A 37 13.23 -10.40 8.96
C ASN A 37 11.96 -10.92 9.66
N ASP A 38 12.08 -11.35 10.91
CA ASP A 38 10.97 -11.89 11.69
C ASP A 38 9.96 -10.78 12.04
N LEU A 39 10.46 -9.58 12.34
CA LEU A 39 9.62 -8.40 12.54
C LEU A 39 8.82 -8.03 11.27
N ASN A 40 9.46 -8.06 10.09
CA ASN A 40 8.75 -7.79 8.83
C ASN A 40 7.68 -8.84 8.52
N ILE A 41 7.97 -10.13 8.79
CA ILE A 41 6.97 -11.19 8.65
C ILE A 41 5.78 -10.93 9.58
N ALA A 42 6.03 -10.59 10.85
CA ALA A 42 4.97 -10.31 11.81
C ALA A 42 4.09 -9.11 11.39
N VAL A 43 4.72 -8.03 10.91
CA VAL A 43 4.00 -6.85 10.39
C VAL A 43 3.20 -7.18 9.13
N ASP A 44 3.78 -7.93 8.18
CA ASP A 44 3.07 -8.34 6.97
C ASP A 44 1.88 -9.28 7.29
N ILE A 45 2.01 -10.19 8.26
CA ILE A 45 0.89 -11.01 8.75
C ILE A 45 -0.20 -10.13 9.36
N LEU A 46 0.17 -9.16 10.22
CA LEU A 46 -0.80 -8.25 10.82
C LEU A 46 -1.57 -7.46 9.75
N ILE A 47 -0.87 -6.92 8.75
CA ILE A 47 -1.49 -6.20 7.63
C ILE A 47 -2.41 -7.14 6.84
N GLY A 48 -1.97 -8.36 6.52
CA GLY A 48 -2.76 -9.36 5.80
C GLY A 48 -4.05 -9.71 6.56
N VAL A 49 -3.95 -10.03 7.85
CA VAL A 49 -5.13 -10.34 8.68
C VAL A 49 -6.11 -9.16 8.72
N MET A 50 -5.62 -7.95 8.97
CA MET A 50 -6.49 -6.78 9.02
C MET A 50 -7.14 -6.46 7.67
N ALA A 51 -6.39 -6.60 6.57
CA ALA A 51 -6.92 -6.44 5.22
C ALA A 51 -7.99 -7.50 4.90
N THR A 52 -7.74 -8.77 5.22
CA THR A 52 -8.73 -9.86 5.12
C THR A 52 -10.00 -9.56 5.93
N LEU A 53 -9.87 -9.07 7.16
CA LEU A 53 -11.04 -8.74 8.00
C LEU A 53 -11.88 -7.63 7.36
N VAL A 54 -11.25 -6.56 6.89
CA VAL A 54 -11.95 -5.46 6.23
C VAL A 54 -12.63 -5.96 4.95
N LEU A 55 -11.94 -6.78 4.14
CA LEU A 55 -12.56 -7.42 2.99
C LEU A 55 -13.79 -8.22 3.38
N GLY A 56 -13.71 -9.02 4.45
CA GLY A 56 -14.84 -9.79 4.97
C GLY A 56 -16.07 -8.91 5.26
N PHE A 57 -15.88 -7.74 5.88
CA PHE A 57 -16.96 -6.80 6.17
C PHE A 57 -17.60 -6.20 4.91
N TYR A 58 -16.81 -5.88 3.89
CA TYR A 58 -17.30 -5.23 2.67
C TYR A 58 -17.66 -6.21 1.54
N PHE A 59 -17.27 -7.48 1.64
CA PHE A 59 -17.29 -8.44 0.53
C PHE A 59 -18.65 -8.53 -0.15
N TRP A 60 -19.72 -8.71 0.64
CA TRP A 60 -21.05 -8.86 0.08
C TRP A 60 -21.55 -7.57 -0.59
N THR A 61 -21.34 -6.42 0.04
CA THR A 61 -21.72 -5.12 -0.53
C THR A 61 -20.93 -4.79 -1.79
N PHE A 62 -19.66 -5.19 -1.84
CA PHE A 62 -18.79 -5.10 -3.01
C PHE A 62 -19.34 -5.94 -4.16
N VAL A 63 -19.66 -7.21 -3.92
CA VAL A 63 -20.23 -8.12 -4.93
C VAL A 63 -21.54 -7.57 -5.47
N LEU A 64 -22.45 -7.15 -4.59
CA LEU A 64 -23.73 -6.58 -4.99
C LEU A 64 -23.57 -5.29 -5.81
N ALA A 65 -22.68 -4.38 -5.41
CA ALA A 65 -22.43 -3.14 -6.14
C ALA A 65 -21.95 -3.41 -7.57
N ILE A 66 -21.03 -4.37 -7.75
CA ILE A 66 -20.55 -4.79 -9.07
C ILE A 66 -21.67 -5.45 -9.86
N TRP A 67 -22.35 -6.43 -9.28
CA TRP A 67 -23.36 -7.25 -9.96
C TRP A 67 -24.54 -6.42 -10.46
N THR A 68 -24.97 -5.43 -9.68
CA THR A 68 -26.09 -4.55 -10.02
C THR A 68 -25.72 -3.40 -10.95
N GLY A 69 -24.42 -3.19 -11.22
CA GLY A 69 -23.96 -2.07 -12.04
C GLY A 69 -24.33 -0.70 -11.48
N SER A 70 -24.42 -0.59 -10.15
CA SER A 70 -24.87 0.63 -9.48
C SER A 70 -23.95 1.81 -9.79
N ARG A 71 -24.55 3.00 -9.94
CA ARG A 71 -23.81 4.24 -10.19
C ARG A 71 -23.76 5.18 -8.98
N LYS A 72 -24.21 4.73 -7.82
CA LYS A 72 -24.23 5.56 -6.60
C LYS A 72 -22.82 5.79 -6.08
N ASN A 73 -22.56 6.99 -5.55
CA ASN A 73 -21.24 7.36 -5.01
C ASN A 73 -20.77 6.39 -3.92
N THR A 74 -21.66 6.02 -3.00
CA THR A 74 -21.40 5.05 -1.93
C THR A 74 -20.90 3.71 -2.46
N ASP A 75 -21.44 3.25 -3.58
CA ASP A 75 -21.16 1.92 -4.12
C ASP A 75 -19.80 1.93 -4.85
N PHE A 76 -19.49 3.00 -5.58
CA PHE A 76 -18.13 3.25 -6.07
C PHE A 76 -17.11 3.29 -4.93
N LEU A 77 -17.44 3.94 -3.82
CA LEU A 77 -16.56 4.03 -2.66
C LEU A 77 -16.33 2.65 -2.04
N ILE A 78 -17.39 1.85 -1.83
CA ILE A 78 -17.30 0.48 -1.31
C ILE A 78 -16.42 -0.38 -2.23
N VAL A 79 -16.64 -0.31 -3.54
CA VAL A 79 -15.85 -1.08 -4.50
C VAL A 79 -14.39 -0.62 -4.50
N GLY A 80 -14.15 0.68 -4.44
CA GLY A 80 -12.81 1.23 -4.33
C GLY A 80 -12.09 0.76 -3.06
N ILE A 81 -12.76 0.81 -1.91
CA ILE A 81 -12.21 0.35 -0.64
C ILE A 81 -11.86 -1.14 -0.73
N ALA A 82 -12.78 -1.98 -1.21
CA ALA A 82 -12.56 -3.41 -1.33
C ALA A 82 -11.37 -3.74 -2.26
N LEU A 83 -11.27 -3.10 -3.42
CA LEU A 83 -10.13 -3.32 -4.33
C LEU A 83 -8.79 -2.87 -3.72
N SER A 84 -8.78 -1.78 -2.95
CA SER A 84 -7.58 -1.33 -2.24
C SER A 84 -7.13 -2.33 -1.18
N TRP A 85 -8.07 -2.87 -0.39
CA TRP A 85 -7.76 -3.88 0.61
C TRP A 85 -7.37 -5.22 0.01
N MET A 86 -7.98 -5.63 -1.11
CA MET A 86 -7.61 -6.83 -1.85
C MET A 86 -6.18 -6.76 -2.38
N SER A 87 -5.79 -5.58 -2.88
CA SER A 87 -4.40 -5.30 -3.23
C SER A 87 -3.48 -5.48 -2.03
N GLN A 88 -3.80 -4.83 -0.91
CA GLN A 88 -2.95 -4.87 0.29
C GLN A 88 -2.84 -6.28 0.88
N ASP A 89 -3.94 -7.02 0.93
CA ASP A 89 -4.03 -8.40 1.40
C ASP A 89 -3.16 -9.33 0.56
N GLY A 90 -3.36 -9.35 -0.76
CA GLY A 90 -2.57 -10.17 -1.66
C GLY A 90 -1.08 -9.84 -1.62
N GLN A 91 -0.73 -8.56 -1.50
CA GLN A 91 0.67 -8.15 -1.36
C GLN A 91 1.28 -8.59 -0.03
N ALA A 92 0.53 -8.52 1.07
CA ALA A 92 1.00 -8.90 2.40
C ALA A 92 1.26 -10.40 2.49
N TRP A 93 0.29 -11.24 2.12
CA TRP A 93 0.46 -12.70 2.17
C TRP A 93 1.56 -13.19 1.23
N LEU A 94 1.70 -12.58 0.06
CA LEU A 94 2.78 -12.89 -0.86
C LEU A 94 4.15 -12.54 -0.26
N ARG A 95 4.30 -11.39 0.41
CA ARG A 95 5.56 -11.05 1.10
C ARG A 95 5.87 -12.02 2.25
N VAL A 96 4.87 -12.45 3.01
CA VAL A 96 5.02 -13.47 4.07
C VAL A 96 5.57 -14.77 3.47
N ILE A 97 4.94 -15.28 2.41
CA ILE A 97 5.35 -16.53 1.73
C ILE A 97 6.80 -16.41 1.20
N LEU A 98 7.13 -15.30 0.53
CA LEU A 98 8.47 -15.07 -0.03
C LEU A 98 9.56 -15.01 1.06
N ARG A 99 9.29 -14.34 2.19
CA ARG A 99 10.24 -14.25 3.31
C ARG A 99 10.44 -15.60 4.01
N MET A 100 9.37 -16.39 4.19
CA MET A 100 9.46 -17.71 4.83
C MET A 100 10.16 -18.76 3.94
N SER A 101 10.11 -18.60 2.63
CA SER A 101 10.73 -19.52 1.66
C SER A 101 12.22 -19.25 1.40
N GLY A 102 12.82 -18.23 2.02
CA GLY A 102 14.19 -17.83 1.74
C GLY A 102 14.40 -17.31 0.32
N PHE A 103 13.32 -16.92 -0.37
CA PHE A 103 13.35 -16.48 -1.76
C PHE A 103 14.05 -15.13 -1.88
N SER A 104 14.76 -14.89 -2.99
CA SER A 104 15.46 -13.62 -3.20
C SER A 104 14.48 -12.44 -3.12
N PRO A 105 14.71 -11.43 -2.25
CA PRO A 105 13.88 -10.23 -2.16
C PRO A 105 13.78 -9.46 -3.49
N ALA A 106 14.72 -9.67 -4.42
CA ALA A 106 14.69 -9.09 -5.76
C ALA A 106 13.47 -9.56 -6.57
N PHE A 107 12.98 -10.78 -6.34
CA PHE A 107 11.77 -11.31 -6.98
C PHE A 107 10.48 -10.76 -6.36
N ALA A 108 10.53 -10.23 -5.13
CA ALA A 108 9.40 -9.50 -4.54
C ALA A 108 9.11 -8.18 -5.27
N ASN A 109 10.04 -7.72 -6.12
CA ASN A 109 9.94 -6.45 -6.83
C ASN A 109 9.41 -6.54 -8.27
N SER A 110 9.21 -7.73 -8.86
CA SER A 110 8.88 -7.84 -10.29
C SER A 110 7.72 -8.78 -10.61
N GLU A 111 6.87 -8.30 -11.51
CA GLU A 111 5.79 -8.98 -12.27
C GLU A 111 4.62 -9.58 -11.49
N LEU A 112 4.81 -10.44 -10.48
CA LEU A 112 3.69 -11.07 -9.76
C LEU A 112 2.82 -10.05 -9.01
N PHE A 113 3.45 -8.98 -8.55
CA PHE A 113 2.79 -7.90 -7.82
C PHE A 113 2.03 -6.94 -8.75
N VAL A 114 2.32 -6.91 -10.04
CA VAL A 114 1.77 -5.88 -10.93
C VAL A 114 0.24 -5.96 -10.99
N PRO A 115 -0.39 -7.12 -11.28
CA PRO A 115 -1.85 -7.22 -11.29
C PRO A 115 -2.48 -6.86 -9.93
N ILE A 116 -1.87 -7.28 -8.82
CA ILE A 116 -2.35 -7.01 -7.46
C ILE A 116 -2.27 -5.50 -7.16
N LYS A 117 -1.12 -4.87 -7.44
CA LYS A 117 -0.91 -3.43 -7.24
C LYS A 117 -1.84 -2.57 -8.10
N LEU A 118 -2.15 -3.01 -9.32
CA LEU A 118 -3.08 -2.31 -10.20
C LEU A 118 -4.50 -2.23 -9.61
N LEU A 119 -4.91 -3.15 -8.73
CA LEU A 119 -6.17 -3.03 -7.99
C LEU A 119 -6.23 -1.75 -7.15
N SER A 120 -5.10 -1.30 -6.57
CA SER A 120 -5.03 -0.02 -5.84
C SER A 120 -5.20 1.19 -6.76
N VAL A 121 -4.77 1.09 -8.02
CA VAL A 121 -4.99 2.16 -9.01
C VAL A 121 -6.46 2.24 -9.38
N ILE A 122 -7.10 1.09 -9.62
CA ILE A 122 -8.56 1.02 -9.85
C ILE A 122 -9.29 1.59 -8.63
N ALA A 123 -8.89 1.19 -7.42
CA ALA A 123 -9.44 1.73 -6.18
C ALA A 123 -9.35 3.26 -6.10
N ALA A 124 -8.19 3.83 -6.41
CA ALA A 124 -7.99 5.29 -6.41
C ALA A 124 -8.93 5.98 -7.40
N VAL A 125 -9.09 5.44 -8.60
CA VAL A 125 -10.04 5.96 -9.61
C VAL A 125 -11.47 5.96 -9.06
N LEU A 126 -11.88 4.86 -8.41
CA LEU A 126 -13.22 4.72 -7.82
C LEU A 126 -13.44 5.61 -6.59
N HIS A 127 -12.40 6.18 -5.97
CA HIS A 127 -12.54 7.22 -4.92
C HIS A 127 -12.66 8.63 -5.51
N ILE A 128 -12.08 8.88 -6.68
CA ILE A 128 -12.04 10.21 -7.31
C ILE A 128 -13.30 10.45 -8.14
N ILE A 129 -13.62 9.51 -9.04
CA ILE A 129 -14.74 9.64 -10.00
C ILE A 129 -16.07 10.00 -9.32
N PRO A 130 -16.54 9.29 -8.28
CA PRO A 130 -17.87 9.52 -7.74
C PRO A 130 -17.95 10.74 -6.82
N LYS A 131 -16.85 11.44 -6.50
CA LYS A 131 -16.86 12.53 -5.52
C LYS A 131 -17.80 13.66 -5.97
N GLY A 132 -18.87 13.90 -5.22
CA GLY A 132 -19.90 14.88 -5.61
C GLY A 132 -20.87 14.38 -6.69
N ALA A 133 -20.86 13.09 -7.02
CA ALA A 133 -21.89 12.47 -7.85
C ALA A 133 -23.24 12.44 -7.10
N ALA A 134 -24.29 12.82 -7.81
CA ALA A 134 -25.67 12.80 -7.31
C ALA A 134 -26.54 12.01 -8.31
N ASN A 135 -27.47 11.20 -7.79
CA ASN A 135 -28.42 10.43 -8.61
C ASN A 135 -27.76 9.58 -9.72
N GLY A 136 -26.56 9.05 -9.48
CA GLY A 136 -25.85 8.21 -10.46
C GLY A 136 -25.17 8.97 -11.60
N VAL A 137 -25.15 10.30 -11.55
CA VAL A 137 -24.48 11.16 -12.53
C VAL A 137 -23.13 11.61 -11.98
N VAL A 138 -22.07 11.27 -12.72
CA VAL A 138 -20.68 11.60 -12.38
C VAL A 138 -20.31 12.99 -12.91
N PRO A 139 -19.67 13.86 -12.09
CA PRO A 139 -19.16 15.14 -12.57
C PRO A 139 -18.03 14.97 -13.59
N ARG A 140 -18.13 15.67 -14.74
CA ARG A 140 -17.09 15.63 -15.79
C ARG A 140 -15.71 16.07 -15.31
N GLY A 141 -15.66 16.99 -14.35
CA GLY A 141 -14.41 17.48 -13.75
C GLY A 141 -13.58 16.37 -13.12
N ASN A 142 -14.22 15.40 -12.46
CA ASN A 142 -13.52 14.29 -11.82
C ASN A 142 -12.90 13.34 -12.85
N THR A 143 -13.62 13.07 -13.94
CA THR A 143 -13.10 12.29 -15.07
C THR A 143 -11.88 12.97 -15.68
N PHE A 144 -11.92 14.29 -15.85
CA PHE A 144 -10.77 15.06 -16.33
C PHE A 144 -9.59 14.97 -15.37
N SER A 145 -9.81 15.07 -14.05
CA SER A 145 -8.74 14.90 -13.05
C SER A 145 -8.08 13.52 -13.13
N VAL A 146 -8.86 12.46 -13.30
CA VAL A 146 -8.32 11.10 -13.50
C VAL A 146 -7.47 11.03 -14.77
N LEU A 147 -7.99 11.55 -15.90
CA LEU A 147 -7.26 11.57 -17.17
C LEU A 147 -5.95 12.36 -17.07
N ALA A 148 -5.99 13.54 -16.47
CA ALA A 148 -4.81 14.38 -16.26
C ALA A 148 -3.77 13.66 -15.38
N GLY A 149 -4.22 12.99 -14.31
CA GLY A 149 -3.36 12.18 -13.44
C GLY A 149 -2.65 11.06 -14.21
N PHE A 150 -3.37 10.32 -15.05
CA PHE A 150 -2.77 9.31 -15.93
C PHE A 150 -1.79 9.92 -16.93
N GLY A 151 -2.09 11.09 -17.50
CA GLY A 151 -1.19 11.80 -18.40
C GLY A 151 0.14 12.18 -17.73
N VAL A 152 0.08 12.72 -16.51
CA VAL A 152 1.28 13.04 -15.71
C VAL A 152 2.06 11.77 -15.36
N ALA A 153 1.38 10.71 -14.92
CA ALA A 153 2.03 9.44 -14.61
C ALA A 153 2.76 8.85 -15.84
N ALA A 154 2.12 8.88 -17.02
CA ALA A 154 2.74 8.43 -18.27
C ALA A 154 3.99 9.27 -18.61
N ALA A 155 3.91 10.60 -18.49
CA ALA A 155 5.05 11.48 -18.74
C ALA A 155 6.22 11.19 -17.79
N LEU A 156 5.95 10.95 -16.50
CA LEU A 156 6.97 10.60 -15.51
C LEU A 156 7.61 9.24 -15.78
N VAL A 157 6.80 8.23 -16.13
CA VAL A 157 7.30 6.90 -16.51
C VAL A 157 8.20 7.01 -17.73
N LEU A 158 7.75 7.69 -18.79
CA LEU A 158 8.54 7.90 -20.00
C LEU A 158 9.84 8.67 -19.69
N GLY A 159 9.76 9.74 -18.90
CA GLY A 159 10.93 10.50 -18.46
C GLY A 159 11.94 9.64 -17.71
N ALA A 160 11.49 8.81 -16.77
CA ALA A 160 12.35 7.89 -16.03
C ALA A 160 13.01 6.84 -16.94
N LEU A 161 12.25 6.26 -17.89
CA LEU A 161 12.76 5.25 -18.82
C LEU A 161 13.76 5.79 -19.84
N VAL A 162 13.59 7.07 -20.23
CA VAL A 162 14.47 7.76 -21.19
C VAL A 162 15.73 8.29 -20.50
N ILE A 163 15.57 9.02 -19.40
CA ILE A 163 16.68 9.67 -18.69
C ILE A 163 17.53 8.63 -17.95
N ARG A 164 16.90 7.54 -17.47
CA ARG A 164 17.52 6.48 -16.65
C ARG A 164 18.44 7.08 -15.58
N PRO A 165 17.93 7.96 -14.70
CA PRO A 165 18.76 8.68 -13.75
C PRO A 165 19.55 7.69 -12.89
N ASP A 166 20.85 7.92 -12.77
CA ASP A 166 21.71 7.10 -11.91
C ASP A 166 21.35 7.35 -10.44
N VAL A 167 20.77 6.33 -9.81
CA VAL A 167 20.38 6.36 -8.40
C VAL A 167 21.50 5.93 -7.47
N GLN A 168 22.62 5.42 -8.00
CA GLN A 168 23.74 4.92 -7.22
C GLN A 168 24.33 5.98 -6.26
N PRO A 169 24.49 7.26 -6.66
CA PRO A 169 24.97 8.31 -5.75
C PRO A 169 24.04 8.58 -4.57
N VAL A 170 22.74 8.28 -4.71
CA VAL A 170 21.74 8.42 -3.64
C VAL A 170 21.81 7.21 -2.71
N ILE A 171 21.91 6.00 -3.27
CA ILE A 171 22.06 4.75 -2.52
C ILE A 171 23.32 4.76 -1.65
N ASP A 172 24.44 5.26 -2.18
CA ASP A 172 25.71 5.31 -1.44
C ASP A 172 25.69 6.28 -0.25
N ARG A 173 24.76 7.24 -0.23
CA ARG A 173 24.51 8.17 0.88
C ARG A 173 23.50 7.65 1.91
N MET A 174 22.85 6.51 1.67
CA MET A 174 21.88 5.92 2.61
C MET A 174 22.58 5.31 3.83
N PRO A 175 21.88 5.20 4.97
CA PRO A 175 22.39 4.46 6.13
C PRO A 175 22.79 3.01 5.77
N PRO A 176 23.83 2.43 6.41
CA PRO A 176 24.39 1.14 6.01
C PRO A 176 23.36 0.01 5.91
N TRP A 177 22.43 -0.09 6.86
CA TRP A 177 21.40 -1.13 6.87
C TRP A 177 20.39 -1.01 5.71
N THR A 178 20.22 0.18 5.15
CA THR A 178 19.38 0.41 3.96
C THR A 178 20.19 0.25 2.68
N ARG A 179 21.45 0.68 2.67
CA ARG A 179 22.37 0.55 1.54
C ARG A 179 22.70 -0.91 1.22
N ASP A 180 22.88 -1.74 2.24
CA ASP A 180 23.26 -3.15 2.07
C ASP A 180 22.14 -3.99 1.43
N LEU A 181 20.88 -3.54 1.53
CA LEU A 181 19.74 -4.13 0.82
C LEU A 181 19.83 -3.97 -0.71
N PHE A 182 20.58 -2.96 -1.19
CA PHE A 182 20.78 -2.70 -2.62
C PHE A 182 22.09 -3.31 -3.17
N ARG A 183 22.92 -3.92 -2.32
CA ARG A 183 24.23 -4.51 -2.70
C ARG A 183 24.22 -6.03 -2.78
N THR A 184 23.07 -6.69 -2.64
CA THR A 184 22.95 -8.15 -2.73
C THR A 184 23.33 -8.66 -4.12
N GLY A 185 24.42 -9.42 -4.20
CA GLY A 185 24.97 -9.99 -5.45
C GLY A 185 26.30 -9.39 -5.89
N ALA A 186 26.78 -8.31 -5.27
CA ALA A 186 28.14 -7.84 -5.47
C ALA A 186 29.11 -8.76 -4.71
N ILE A 187 29.72 -9.71 -5.42
CA ILE A 187 30.91 -10.41 -4.92
C ILE A 187 31.97 -9.31 -4.71
N PRO A 188 32.51 -9.11 -3.49
CA PRO A 188 33.64 -8.22 -3.31
C PRO A 188 34.80 -8.75 -4.16
N THR A 189 35.08 -8.12 -5.28
CA THR A 189 36.23 -8.47 -6.14
C THR A 189 37.52 -7.80 -5.69
N GLY A 190 37.53 -7.20 -4.49
CA GLY A 190 38.69 -6.55 -3.90
C GLY A 190 39.36 -7.41 -2.83
N PRO A 191 40.70 -7.32 -2.69
CA PRO A 191 41.40 -7.96 -1.58
C PRO A 191 40.87 -7.41 -0.23
N PRO A 192 40.89 -8.23 0.84
CA PRO A 192 40.44 -7.79 2.15
C PRO A 192 41.23 -6.55 2.61
N PRO A 193 40.57 -5.61 3.33
CA PRO A 193 41.26 -4.45 3.85
C PRO A 193 42.39 -4.87 4.81
N PRO A 194 43.54 -4.17 4.78
CA PRO A 194 44.68 -4.51 5.64
C PRO A 194 44.30 -4.38 7.12
N ALA A 195 44.80 -5.34 7.90
CA ALA A 195 44.62 -5.42 9.36
C ALA A 195 45.32 -4.29 10.12
#